data_AF-A0A7R9U7K0-F1
#
_entry.id   AF-A0A7R9U7K0-F1
#
_cell.length_a   1.000
_cell.length_b   1.000
_cell.length_c   1.000
_cell.angle_alpha   90.00
_cell.angle_beta   90.00
_cell.angle_gamma   90.00
#
_symmetry.space_group_name_H-M   'P 1'
#
loop_
_entity.id
_entity.type
_entity.pdbx_description
1 polymer ?
#
loop_
_entity_poly.entity_id
_entity_poly.type
_entity_poly.pdbx_seq_one_letter_code
_entity_poly.pdbx_strand_id
1 'polypeptide(L)'
;YFQIEQDVEQLRREKAALESQDLTLRREAAAAREEQAEAASSARRLQRQMDELLGGGDVSELRKSESRFSQLAQARETIESLNKRLQDAESKILEGEAKSMELQFEVSAATTRNERFSRRISELEEAVRQSEVATAEGSTLARKPGGRFKRERDLEGVVDALKRVVDKLKSENDRLRRGAAESTKVNEAERRAREARKKAQELQAELTGLRTRAAAGEEASQRLASKTEQLAQLRRALKRRDGELKSLREKVN
;
A
#
# COMPACT_ATOMS: atom_id res chain seq x y z
N TYR A 1 -39.28 25.38 -21.36
CA TYR A 1 -39.79 24.86 -20.07
C TYR A 1 -39.75 23.34 -20.05
N PHE A 2 -40.53 22.64 -20.88
CA PHE A 2 -40.60 21.16 -20.87
C PHE A 2 -39.26 20.42 -21.03
N GLN A 3 -38.38 20.85 -21.94
CA GLN A 3 -37.07 20.21 -22.16
C GLN A 3 -36.15 20.29 -20.93
N ILE A 4 -36.13 21.44 -20.25
CA ILE A 4 -35.23 21.71 -19.11
C ILE A 4 -35.70 20.92 -17.87
N GLU A 5 -37.02 20.80 -17.68
CA GLU A 5 -37.59 19.98 -16.61
C GLU A 5 -37.28 18.49 -16.82
N GLN A 6 -37.40 18.01 -18.07
CA GLN A 6 -36.99 16.65 -18.44
C GLN A 6 -35.50 16.41 -18.19
N ASP A 7 -34.63 17.36 -18.55
CA ASP A 7 -33.19 17.27 -18.31
C ASP A 7 -32.86 17.24 -16.80
N VAL A 8 -33.58 18.01 -15.97
CA VAL A 8 -33.39 18.00 -14.50
C VAL A 8 -33.84 16.66 -13.89
N GLU A 9 -34.96 16.11 -14.33
CA GLU A 9 -35.42 14.79 -13.87
C GLU A 9 -34.45 13.68 -14.28
N GLN A 10 -33.95 13.74 -15.52
CA GLN A 10 -32.97 12.77 -16.01
C GLN A 10 -31.67 12.83 -15.20
N LEU A 11 -31.14 14.03 -14.93
CA LEU A 11 -29.96 14.23 -14.10
C LEU A 11 -30.16 13.76 -12.64
N ARG A 12 -31.38 13.85 -12.10
CA ARG A 12 -31.71 13.32 -10.76
C ARG A 12 -31.69 11.79 -10.73
N ARG A 13 -32.21 11.14 -11.79
CA ARG A 13 -32.18 9.67 -11.92
C ARG A 13 -30.75 9.16 -12.10
N GLU A 14 -29.96 9.82 -12.95
CA GLU A 14 -28.54 9.50 -13.15
C GLU A 14 -27.74 9.68 -11.85
N LYS A 15 -27.95 10.78 -11.12
CA LYS A 15 -27.34 10.99 -9.80
C LYS A 15 -27.67 9.86 -8.82
N ALA A 16 -28.94 9.48 -8.70
CA ALA A 16 -29.36 8.42 -7.78
C ALA A 16 -28.75 7.06 -8.16
N ALA A 17 -28.60 6.77 -9.45
CA ALA A 17 -27.93 5.56 -9.93
C ALA A 17 -26.44 5.53 -9.56
N LEU A 18 -25.73 6.65 -9.77
CA LEU A 18 -24.31 6.78 -9.41
C LEU A 18 -24.10 6.69 -7.88
N GLU A 19 -24.97 7.30 -7.08
CA GLU A 19 -24.93 7.20 -5.62
C GLU A 19 -25.16 5.76 -5.13
N SER A 20 -26.09 5.02 -5.75
CA SER A 20 -26.28 3.61 -5.46
C SER A 20 -25.03 2.79 -5.78
N GLN A 21 -24.37 3.07 -6.90
CA GLN A 21 -23.17 2.37 -7.33
C GLN A 21 -21.95 2.66 -6.44
N ASP A 22 -21.80 3.92 -5.99
CA ASP A 22 -20.78 4.29 -5.01
C ASP A 22 -20.97 3.54 -3.68
N LEU A 23 -22.23 3.43 -3.26
CA LEU A 23 -22.59 2.74 -2.01
C LEU A 23 -22.32 1.23 -2.09
N THR A 24 -22.53 0.59 -3.24
CA THR A 24 -22.14 -0.81 -3.45
C THR A 24 -20.62 -1.00 -3.43
N LEU A 25 -19.86 -0.15 -4.12
CA LEU A 25 -18.40 -0.24 -4.14
C LEU A 25 -17.78 -0.03 -2.75
N ARG A 26 -18.32 0.88 -1.95
CA ARG A 26 -17.90 1.08 -0.56
C ARG A 26 -18.17 -0.13 0.33
N ARG A 27 -19.29 -0.83 0.12
CA ARG A 27 -19.61 -2.08 0.82
C ARG A 27 -18.66 -3.21 0.41
N GLU A 28 -18.35 -3.33 -0.88
CA GLU A 28 -17.38 -4.30 -1.39
C GLU A 28 -15.98 -4.03 -0.83
N ALA A 29 -15.55 -2.77 -0.79
CA ALA A 29 -14.27 -2.38 -0.19
C ALA A 29 -14.23 -2.65 1.32
N ALA A 30 -15.35 -2.46 2.04
CA ALA A 30 -15.44 -2.81 3.45
C ALA A 30 -15.32 -4.32 3.69
N ALA A 31 -16.02 -5.14 2.90
CA ALA A 31 -15.92 -6.60 2.96
C ALA A 31 -14.50 -7.09 2.64
N ALA A 32 -13.84 -6.51 1.63
CA ALA A 32 -12.46 -6.84 1.29
C ALA A 32 -11.46 -6.48 2.40
N ARG A 33 -11.71 -5.41 3.18
CA ARG A 33 -10.90 -5.06 4.35
C ARG A 33 -11.06 -6.05 5.50
N GLU A 34 -12.25 -6.59 5.71
CA GLU A 34 -12.47 -7.66 6.69
C GLU A 34 -11.69 -8.91 6.29
N GLU A 35 -11.78 -9.33 5.02
CA GLU A 35 -11.01 -10.46 4.48
C GLU A 35 -9.49 -10.23 4.60
N GLN A 36 -9.01 -9.02 4.31
CA GLN A 36 -7.61 -8.62 4.50
C GLN A 36 -7.17 -8.74 5.96
N ALA A 37 -8.01 -8.28 6.91
CA ALA A 37 -7.72 -8.36 8.34
C ALA A 37 -7.67 -9.81 8.84
N GLU A 38 -8.59 -10.66 8.39
CA GLU A 38 -8.60 -12.09 8.70
C GLU A 38 -7.36 -12.80 8.16
N ALA A 39 -7.00 -12.57 6.89
CA ALA A 39 -5.81 -13.13 6.27
C ALA A 39 -4.53 -12.67 7.00
N ALA A 40 -4.42 -11.38 7.35
CA ALA A 40 -3.28 -10.84 8.08
C ALA A 40 -3.15 -11.44 9.48
N SER A 41 -4.27 -11.62 10.19
CA SER A 41 -4.28 -12.24 11.52
C SER A 41 -3.86 -13.72 11.47
N SER A 42 -4.29 -14.44 10.44
CA SER A 42 -3.97 -15.84 10.19
C SER A 42 -2.49 -16.02 9.85
N ALA A 43 -1.93 -15.16 8.98
CA ALA A 43 -0.52 -15.16 8.65
C ALA A 43 0.36 -14.88 9.88
N ARG A 44 0.00 -13.88 10.70
CA ARG A 44 0.71 -13.58 11.96
C ARG A 44 0.67 -14.74 12.94
N ARG A 45 -0.45 -15.46 13.03
CA ARG A 45 -0.58 -16.62 13.91
C ARG A 45 0.32 -17.77 13.47
N LEU A 46 0.30 -18.10 12.17
CA LEU A 46 1.16 -19.14 11.59
C LEU A 46 2.64 -18.78 11.74
N GLN A 47 2.99 -17.51 11.57
CA GLN A 47 4.37 -17.06 11.72
C GLN A 47 4.88 -17.21 13.17
N ARG A 48 4.04 -16.93 14.17
CA ARG A 48 4.39 -17.22 15.58
C ARG A 48 4.56 -18.72 15.84
N GLN A 49 3.71 -19.56 15.26
CA GLN A 49 3.85 -21.02 15.37
C GLN A 49 5.16 -21.52 14.73
N MET A 50 5.57 -20.91 13.61
CA MET A 50 6.87 -21.18 13.01
C MET A 50 8.03 -20.77 13.92
N ASP A 51 7.96 -19.59 14.53
CA ASP A 51 9.00 -19.10 15.44
C ASP A 51 9.12 -19.99 16.70
N GLU A 52 8.00 -20.48 17.23
CA GLU A 52 7.97 -21.44 18.34
C GLU A 52 8.59 -22.79 17.96
N LEU A 53 8.29 -23.30 16.76
CA LEU A 53 8.86 -24.55 16.25
C LEU A 53 10.37 -24.45 15.96
N LEU A 54 10.87 -23.25 15.67
CA LEU A 54 12.30 -22.98 15.43
C LEU A 54 13.08 -22.67 16.72
N GLY A 55 12.41 -22.19 17.78
CA GLY A 55 13.04 -21.77 19.04
C GLY A 55 13.17 -22.84 20.14
N GLY A 56 12.49 -23.99 20.01
CA GLY A 56 12.54 -25.08 21.00
C GLY A 56 13.65 -26.10 20.71
N GLY A 57 14.86 -25.85 21.22
CA GLY A 57 15.99 -26.77 21.10
C GLY A 57 16.07 -27.76 22.26
N ASP A 58 15.59 -28.99 22.05
CA ASP A 58 15.87 -30.11 22.95
C ASP A 58 16.41 -31.32 22.17
N VAL A 59 17.43 -32.00 22.72
CA VAL A 59 18.39 -32.86 21.98
C VAL A 59 17.80 -34.21 21.50
N SER A 60 16.51 -34.48 21.75
CA SER A 60 15.81 -35.74 21.43
C SER A 60 15.08 -35.74 20.07
N GLU A 61 15.54 -34.95 19.10
CA GLU A 61 14.69 -34.48 18.00
C GLU A 61 15.00 -34.99 16.61
N LEU A 62 16.00 -35.85 16.38
CA LEU A 62 16.34 -36.29 15.02
C LEU A 62 15.17 -36.97 14.27
N ARG A 63 14.28 -37.72 14.94
CA ARG A 63 13.03 -38.25 14.32
C ARG A 63 11.85 -37.27 14.32
N LYS A 64 11.84 -36.26 15.19
CA LYS A 64 10.85 -35.16 15.17
C LYS A 64 11.23 -34.08 14.16
N SER A 65 12.48 -34.04 13.72
CA SER A 65 13.04 -33.03 12.82
C SER A 65 12.40 -33.11 11.42
N GLU A 66 12.13 -34.31 10.90
CA GLU A 66 11.51 -34.49 9.58
C GLU A 66 10.02 -34.07 9.58
N SER A 67 9.29 -34.43 10.65
CA SER A 67 7.90 -34.01 10.84
C SER A 67 7.81 -32.48 11.05
N ARG A 68 8.72 -31.89 11.82
CA ARG A 68 8.82 -30.44 11.99
C ARG A 68 9.21 -29.72 10.71
N PHE A 69 10.14 -30.28 9.94
CA PHE A 69 10.54 -29.69 8.66
C PHE A 69 9.38 -29.68 7.66
N SER A 70 8.60 -30.78 7.62
CA SER A 70 7.38 -30.86 6.80
C SER A 70 6.32 -29.86 7.27
N GLN A 71 6.11 -29.72 8.58
CA GLN A 71 5.19 -28.72 9.15
C GLN A 71 5.63 -27.28 8.88
N LEU A 72 6.94 -26.99 8.99
CA LEU A 72 7.51 -25.68 8.68
C LEU A 72 7.41 -25.37 7.18
N ALA A 73 7.59 -26.36 6.31
CA ALA A 73 7.43 -26.19 4.86
C ALA A 73 5.97 -25.88 4.51
N GLN A 74 5.00 -26.62 5.08
CA GLN A 74 3.57 -26.34 4.91
C GLN A 74 3.17 -24.97 5.48
N ALA A 75 3.71 -24.59 6.64
CA ALA A 75 3.48 -23.28 7.24
C ALA A 75 4.03 -22.13 6.37
N ARG A 76 5.19 -22.32 5.73
CA ARG A 76 5.74 -21.34 4.77
C ARG A 76 4.87 -21.20 3.54
N GLU A 77 4.47 -22.31 2.94
CA GLU A 77 3.62 -22.32 1.75
C GLU A 77 2.26 -21.66 2.03
N THR A 78 1.66 -21.94 3.19
CA THR A 78 0.41 -21.29 3.61
C THR A 78 0.60 -19.80 3.86
N ILE A 79 1.68 -19.36 4.53
CA ILE A 79 2.01 -17.93 4.70
C ILE A 79 2.20 -17.23 3.35
N GLU A 80 2.93 -17.84 2.41
CA GLU A 80 3.10 -17.29 1.06
C GLU A 80 1.77 -17.16 0.33
N SER A 81 0.89 -18.17 0.44
CA SER A 81 -0.45 -18.11 -0.15
C SER A 81 -1.33 -17.01 0.46
N LEU A 82 -1.27 -16.82 1.78
CA LEU A 82 -2.00 -15.78 2.50
C LEU A 82 -1.48 -14.39 2.14
N ASN A 83 -0.16 -14.22 2.01
CA ASN A 83 0.45 -12.97 1.59
C ASN A 83 0.04 -12.57 0.16
N LYS A 84 -0.06 -13.55 -0.77
CA LYS A 84 -0.59 -13.30 -2.12
C LYS A 84 -2.06 -12.84 -2.07
N ARG A 85 -2.90 -13.55 -1.32
CA ARG A 85 -4.31 -13.16 -1.12
C ARG A 85 -4.45 -11.77 -0.51
N LEU A 86 -3.56 -11.41 0.42
CA LEU A 86 -3.53 -10.09 1.04
C LEU A 86 -3.18 -9.00 0.02
N GLN A 87 -2.18 -9.23 -0.85
CA GLN A 87 -1.85 -8.32 -1.94
C GLN A 87 -2.98 -8.16 -2.96
N ASP A 88 -3.65 -9.26 -3.31
CA ASP A 88 -4.80 -9.24 -4.22
C ASP A 88 -5.98 -8.46 -3.61
N ALA A 89 -6.27 -8.66 -2.31
CA ALA A 89 -7.30 -7.93 -1.59
C ALA A 89 -6.99 -6.44 -1.49
N GLU A 90 -5.74 -6.07 -1.19
CA GLU A 90 -5.27 -4.68 -1.17
C GLU A 90 -5.46 -4.01 -2.53
N SER A 91 -5.11 -4.71 -3.62
CA SER A 91 -5.29 -4.18 -4.98
C SER A 91 -6.76 -3.92 -5.30
N LYS A 92 -7.67 -4.84 -4.92
CA LYS A 92 -9.12 -4.66 -5.10
C LYS A 92 -9.68 -3.49 -4.29
N ILE A 93 -9.22 -3.31 -3.04
CA ILE A 93 -9.62 -2.18 -2.21
C ILE A 93 -9.21 -0.87 -2.90
N LEU A 94 -7.96 -0.77 -3.34
CA LEU A 94 -7.46 0.43 -4.00
C LEU A 94 -8.22 0.73 -5.30
N GLU A 95 -8.49 -0.28 -6.13
CA GLU A 95 -9.30 -0.11 -7.34
C GLU A 95 -10.74 0.32 -7.05
N GLY A 96 -11.37 -0.28 -6.03
CA GLY A 96 -12.71 0.06 -5.61
C GLY A 96 -12.81 1.49 -5.06
N GLU A 97 -11.81 1.90 -4.27
CA GLU A 97 -11.71 3.26 -3.73
C GLU A 97 -11.45 4.30 -4.81
N ALA A 98 -10.61 3.99 -5.80
CA ALA A 98 -10.39 4.87 -6.95
C ALA A 98 -11.70 5.11 -7.71
N LYS A 99 -12.44 4.04 -8.04
CA LYS A 99 -13.74 4.12 -8.71
C LYS A 99 -14.79 4.86 -7.87
N SER A 100 -14.85 4.58 -6.58
CA SER A 100 -15.72 5.31 -5.64
C SER A 100 -15.41 6.81 -5.62
N MET A 101 -14.12 7.18 -5.67
CA MET A 101 -13.71 8.57 -5.72
C MET A 101 -14.09 9.25 -7.04
N GLU A 102 -13.93 8.56 -8.17
CA GLU A 102 -14.37 9.05 -9.48
C GLU A 102 -15.89 9.31 -9.51
N LEU A 103 -16.69 8.36 -9.02
CA LEU A 103 -18.14 8.52 -8.92
C LEU A 103 -18.55 9.70 -8.02
N GLN A 104 -17.83 9.93 -6.91
CA GLN A 104 -18.08 11.10 -6.06
C GLN A 104 -17.81 12.42 -6.79
N PHE A 105 -16.75 12.49 -7.62
CA PHE A 105 -16.50 13.66 -8.45
C PHE A 105 -17.61 13.86 -9.49
N GLU A 106 -18.08 12.80 -10.12
CA GLU A 106 -19.19 12.85 -11.08
C GLU A 106 -20.50 13.31 -10.43
N VAL A 107 -20.86 12.75 -9.26
CA VAL A 107 -22.03 13.16 -8.46
C VAL A 107 -21.92 14.62 -8.03
N SER A 108 -20.75 15.08 -7.62
CA SER A 108 -20.49 16.47 -7.26
C SER A 108 -20.66 17.41 -8.47
N ALA A 109 -20.13 17.02 -9.62
CA ALA A 109 -20.27 17.77 -10.87
C ALA A 109 -21.74 17.80 -11.34
N ALA A 110 -22.46 16.68 -11.24
CA ALA A 110 -23.88 16.59 -11.57
C ALA A 110 -24.73 17.44 -10.62
N THR A 111 -24.43 17.44 -9.32
CA THR A 111 -25.10 18.27 -8.31
C THR A 111 -24.91 19.76 -8.62
N THR A 112 -23.69 20.18 -8.94
CA THR A 112 -23.39 21.57 -9.31
C THR A 112 -24.14 22.00 -10.57
N ARG A 113 -24.22 21.12 -11.58
CA ARG A 113 -25.03 21.37 -12.80
C ARG A 113 -26.51 21.51 -12.48
N ASN A 114 -27.05 20.61 -11.65
CA ASN A 114 -28.46 20.63 -11.24
C ASN A 114 -28.83 21.90 -10.46
N GLU A 115 -27.96 22.36 -9.56
CA GLU A 115 -28.15 23.63 -8.85
C GLU A 115 -28.17 24.83 -9.79
N ARG A 116 -27.28 24.87 -10.79
CA ARG A 116 -27.25 25.95 -11.78
C ARG A 116 -28.54 25.98 -12.61
N PHE A 117 -29.00 24.82 -13.10
CA PHE A 117 -30.25 24.74 -13.84
C PHE A 117 -31.45 25.11 -12.97
N SER A 118 -31.50 24.62 -11.73
CA SER A 118 -32.57 24.97 -10.78
C SER A 118 -32.65 26.48 -10.54
N ARG A 119 -31.50 27.16 -10.31
CA ARG A 119 -31.46 28.63 -10.20
C ARG A 119 -31.93 29.32 -11.47
N ARG A 120 -31.50 28.84 -12.64
CA ARG A 120 -31.91 29.41 -13.92
C ARG A 120 -33.40 29.25 -14.19
N ILE A 121 -33.99 28.12 -13.80
CA ILE A 121 -35.44 27.90 -13.87
C ILE A 121 -36.14 28.92 -12.97
N SER A 122 -35.72 29.07 -11.71
CA SER A 122 -36.32 30.06 -10.80
C SER A 122 -36.20 31.50 -11.32
N GLU A 123 -35.04 31.90 -11.87
CA GLU A 123 -34.87 33.22 -12.49
C GLU A 123 -35.80 33.42 -13.70
N LEU A 124 -35.95 32.41 -14.54
CA LEU A 124 -36.82 32.47 -15.72
C LEU A 124 -38.31 32.51 -15.31
N GLU A 125 -38.71 31.75 -14.30
CA GLU A 125 -40.06 31.80 -13.72
C GLU A 125 -40.35 33.18 -13.12
N GLU A 126 -39.41 33.77 -12.37
CA GLU A 126 -39.54 35.14 -11.85
C GLU A 126 -39.60 36.18 -12.96
N ALA A 127 -38.78 36.05 -14.01
CA ALA A 127 -38.78 36.96 -15.16
C ALA A 127 -40.10 36.90 -15.94
N VAL A 128 -40.66 35.70 -16.13
CA VAL A 128 -41.98 35.53 -16.76
C VAL A 128 -43.06 36.19 -15.90
N ARG A 129 -43.09 35.92 -14.59
CA ARG A 129 -44.04 36.57 -13.67
C ARG A 129 -43.93 38.09 -13.70
N GLN A 130 -42.71 38.63 -13.69
CA GLN A 130 -42.48 40.07 -13.79
C GLN A 130 -42.89 40.64 -15.16
N SER A 131 -42.70 39.90 -16.25
CA SER A 131 -43.14 40.34 -17.58
C SER A 131 -44.66 40.38 -17.70
N GLU A 132 -45.37 39.41 -17.11
CA GLU A 132 -46.83 39.35 -17.10
C GLU A 132 -47.42 40.54 -16.31
N VAL A 133 -46.79 40.90 -15.19
CA VAL A 133 -47.15 42.07 -14.37
C VAL A 133 -46.81 43.39 -15.09
N ALA A 134 -45.67 43.47 -15.78
CA ALA A 134 -45.25 44.68 -16.52
C ALA A 134 -46.09 44.95 -17.78
N THR A 135 -46.67 43.92 -18.41
CA THR A 135 -47.65 44.09 -19.48
C THR A 135 -49.03 44.52 -18.98
N ALA A 136 -49.34 44.31 -17.70
CA ALA A 136 -50.61 44.72 -17.09
C ALA A 136 -50.58 46.17 -16.56
N GLU A 137 -49.42 46.67 -16.15
CA GLU A 137 -49.22 48.06 -15.69
C GLU A 137 -48.15 48.75 -16.55
N GLY A 138 -48.59 49.47 -17.58
CA GLY A 138 -47.69 50.30 -18.40
C GLY A 138 -46.91 51.28 -17.52
N SER A 139 -45.60 51.07 -17.37
CA SER A 139 -44.78 51.86 -16.43
C SER A 139 -43.46 52.31 -17.07
N THR A 140 -43.44 53.60 -17.37
CA THR A 140 -42.25 54.47 -17.50
C THR A 140 -41.19 54.18 -16.42
N LEU A 141 -39.99 53.81 -16.85
CA LEU A 141 -38.81 53.61 -15.99
C LEU A 141 -38.25 54.94 -15.48
N ALA A 142 -38.88 55.51 -14.45
CA ALA A 142 -38.25 56.51 -13.60
C ALA A 142 -37.26 55.82 -12.65
N ARG A 143 -35.99 56.23 -12.65
CA ARG A 143 -34.97 55.79 -11.68
C ARG A 143 -35.46 56.09 -10.26
N LYS A 144 -35.89 55.05 -9.54
CA LYS A 144 -36.34 55.17 -8.15
C LYS A 144 -35.17 55.61 -7.23
N PRO A 145 -35.38 56.61 -6.35
CA PRO A 145 -34.41 56.94 -5.30
C PRO A 145 -34.32 55.77 -4.32
N GLY A 146 -33.09 55.30 -4.05
CA GLY A 146 -32.82 54.09 -3.26
C GLY A 146 -31.88 53.08 -3.95
N GLY A 147 -31.64 53.22 -5.26
CA GLY A 147 -30.72 52.35 -6.00
C GLY A 147 -29.24 52.47 -5.61
N ARG A 148 -28.82 53.58 -4.99
CA ARG A 148 -27.46 53.77 -4.46
C ARG A 148 -27.19 52.85 -3.25
N PHE A 149 -28.11 52.79 -2.30
CA PHE A 149 -27.97 51.94 -1.10
C PHE A 149 -28.02 50.44 -1.44
N LYS A 150 -28.78 50.04 -2.48
CA LYS A 150 -28.73 48.67 -3.00
C LYS A 150 -27.36 48.35 -3.58
N ARG A 151 -26.81 49.23 -4.42
CA ARG A 151 -25.45 49.04 -4.98
C ARG A 151 -24.36 49.03 -3.91
N GLU A 152 -24.44 49.86 -2.88
CA GLU A 152 -23.48 49.81 -1.76
C GLU A 152 -23.55 48.50 -1.00
N ARG A 153 -24.76 48.02 -0.66
CA ARG A 153 -24.92 46.71 0.00
C ARG A 153 -24.47 45.54 -0.89
N ASP A 154 -24.75 45.61 -2.20
CA ASP A 154 -24.29 44.59 -3.15
C ASP A 154 -22.76 44.59 -3.26
N LEU A 155 -22.14 45.77 -3.27
CA LEU A 155 -20.68 45.91 -3.29
C LEU A 155 -20.05 45.42 -1.98
N GLU A 156 -20.65 45.69 -0.83
CA GLU A 156 -20.21 45.11 0.45
C GLU A 156 -20.28 43.57 0.43
N GLY A 157 -21.38 43.01 -0.09
CA GLY A 157 -21.52 41.57 -0.28
C GLY A 157 -20.46 40.97 -1.21
N VAL A 158 -20.13 41.67 -2.30
CA VAL A 158 -19.06 41.27 -3.22
C VAL A 158 -17.69 41.35 -2.55
N VAL A 159 -17.41 42.41 -1.78
CA VAL A 159 -16.14 42.56 -1.04
C VAL A 159 -15.98 41.45 0.00
N ASP A 160 -17.02 41.11 0.73
CA ASP A 160 -16.95 40.03 1.72
C ASP A 160 -16.87 38.64 1.07
N ALA A 161 -17.51 38.43 -0.08
CA ALA A 161 -17.30 37.24 -0.88
C ALA A 161 -15.85 37.13 -1.38
N LEU A 162 -15.26 38.23 -1.86
CA LEU A 162 -13.86 38.28 -2.30
C LEU A 162 -12.89 38.02 -1.14
N LYS A 163 -13.13 38.57 0.05
CA LYS A 163 -12.32 38.25 1.25
C LYS A 163 -12.35 36.76 1.57
N ARG A 164 -13.53 36.13 1.55
CA ARG A 164 -13.66 34.68 1.79
C ARG A 164 -12.91 33.86 0.73
N VAL A 165 -12.92 34.29 -0.53
CA VAL A 165 -12.16 33.63 -1.60
C VAL A 165 -10.64 33.79 -1.36
N VAL A 166 -10.18 34.98 -0.99
CA VAL A 166 -8.77 35.23 -0.66
C VAL A 166 -8.32 34.37 0.52
N ASP A 167 -9.12 34.26 1.58
CA ASP A 167 -8.80 33.44 2.74
C ASP A 167 -8.75 31.94 2.38
N LYS A 168 -9.68 31.47 1.53
CA LYS A 168 -9.63 30.11 0.98
C LYS A 168 -8.36 29.87 0.18
N LEU A 169 -8.02 30.76 -0.75
CA LEU A 169 -6.81 30.63 -1.58
C LEU A 169 -5.52 30.67 -0.74
N LYS A 170 -5.47 31.48 0.32
CA LYS A 170 -4.34 31.48 1.27
C LYS A 170 -4.25 30.14 2.01
N SER A 171 -5.36 29.62 2.52
CA SER A 171 -5.40 28.33 3.22
C SER A 171 -4.97 27.17 2.30
N GLU A 172 -5.34 27.23 1.02
CA GLU A 172 -5.00 26.23 0.01
C GLU A 172 -3.52 26.33 -0.39
N ASN A 173 -2.98 27.54 -0.51
CA ASN A 173 -1.54 27.75 -0.76
C ASN A 173 -0.69 27.22 0.40
N ASP A 174 -1.10 27.48 1.64
CA ASP A 174 -0.41 26.96 2.83
C ASP A 174 -0.50 25.43 2.92
N ARG A 175 -1.66 24.85 2.56
CA ARG A 175 -1.82 23.39 2.47
C ARG A 175 -0.91 22.78 1.41
N LEU A 176 -0.82 23.39 0.22
CA LEU A 176 0.05 22.94 -0.86
C LEU A 176 1.53 23.04 -0.49
N ARG A 177 1.94 24.11 0.20
CA ARG A 177 3.31 24.25 0.73
C ARG A 177 3.66 23.17 1.74
N ARG A 178 2.73 22.82 2.64
CA ARG A 178 2.91 21.70 3.58
C ARG A 178 2.99 20.36 2.86
N GLY A 179 2.11 20.11 1.89
CA GLY A 179 2.14 18.89 1.07
C GLY A 179 3.42 18.73 0.25
N ALA A 180 3.98 19.84 -0.27
CA ALA A 180 5.27 19.82 -0.96
C ALA A 180 6.43 19.44 -0.01
N ALA A 181 6.44 20.00 1.21
CA ALA A 181 7.43 19.62 2.23
C ALA A 181 7.30 18.15 2.65
N GLU A 182 6.07 17.63 2.73
CA GLU A 182 5.81 16.23 3.02
C GLU A 182 6.26 15.30 1.88
N SER A 183 6.02 15.69 0.62
CA SER A 183 6.52 14.98 -0.57
C SER A 183 8.05 14.90 -0.59
N THR A 184 8.77 15.96 -0.23
CA THR A 184 10.24 15.92 -0.13
C THR A 184 10.73 14.95 0.94
N LYS A 185 10.06 14.88 2.10
CA LYS A 185 10.39 13.94 3.18
C LYS A 185 10.14 12.49 2.76
N VAL A 186 9.04 12.23 2.05
CA VAL A 186 8.72 10.90 1.52
C VAL A 186 9.77 10.46 0.50
N ASN A 187 10.17 11.35 -0.42
CA ASN A 187 11.20 11.06 -1.42
C ASN A 187 12.58 10.79 -0.77
N GLU A 188 12.95 11.54 0.26
CA GLU A 188 14.19 11.28 1.02
C GLU A 188 14.12 9.95 1.79
N ALA A 189 12.97 9.63 2.39
CA ALA A 189 12.76 8.36 3.08
C ALA A 189 12.84 7.17 2.10
N GLU A 190 12.24 7.28 0.92
CA GLU A 190 12.36 6.27 -0.14
C GLU A 190 13.82 6.08 -0.57
N ARG A 191 14.56 7.17 -0.78
CA ARG A 191 15.96 7.09 -1.18
C ARG A 191 16.79 6.36 -0.11
N ARG A 192 16.61 6.71 1.16
CA ARG A 192 17.26 6.02 2.29
C ARG A 192 16.87 4.53 2.36
N ALA A 193 15.60 4.20 2.10
CA ALA A 193 15.15 2.81 2.07
C ALA A 193 15.80 2.01 0.93
N ARG A 194 15.97 2.61 -0.26
CA ARG A 194 16.69 1.99 -1.39
C ARG A 194 18.17 1.78 -1.06
N GLU A 195 18.83 2.77 -0.48
CA GLU A 195 20.23 2.66 -0.04
C GLU A 195 20.41 1.57 1.04
N ALA A 196 19.49 1.49 2.01
CA ALA A 196 19.51 0.46 3.05
C ALA A 196 19.29 -0.95 2.47
N ARG A 197 18.35 -1.11 1.52
CA ARG A 197 18.13 -2.39 0.82
C ARG A 197 19.37 -2.83 0.05
N LYS A 198 20.04 -1.91 -0.65
CA LYS A 198 21.28 -2.22 -1.38
C LYS A 198 22.38 -2.71 -0.43
N LYS A 199 22.59 -2.01 0.70
CA LYS A 199 23.54 -2.44 1.73
C LYS A 199 23.18 -3.80 2.34
N ALA A 200 21.90 -4.07 2.57
CA ALA A 200 21.46 -5.37 3.08
C ALA A 200 21.78 -6.50 2.09
N GLN A 201 21.59 -6.27 0.78
CA GLN A 201 21.95 -7.24 -0.26
C GLN A 201 23.47 -7.45 -0.35
N GLU A 202 24.27 -6.39 -0.26
CA GLU A 202 25.73 -6.47 -0.22
C GLU A 202 26.21 -7.29 0.98
N LEU A 203 25.71 -6.99 2.19
CA LEU A 203 26.02 -7.74 3.40
C LEU A 203 25.57 -9.21 3.32
N GLN A 204 24.43 -9.48 2.69
CA GLN A 204 23.94 -10.84 2.49
C GLN A 204 24.87 -11.62 1.54
N ALA A 205 25.37 -10.99 0.48
CA ALA A 205 26.35 -11.58 -0.43
C ALA A 205 27.71 -11.82 0.24
N GLU A 206 28.14 -10.90 1.12
CA GLU A 206 29.35 -11.11 1.92
C GLU A 206 29.19 -12.27 2.90
N LEU A 207 28.05 -12.38 3.59
CA LEU A 207 27.75 -13.48 4.50
C LEU A 207 27.74 -14.84 3.79
N THR A 208 27.16 -14.93 2.60
CA THR A 208 27.20 -16.17 1.81
C THR A 208 28.62 -16.49 1.37
N GLY A 209 29.41 -15.49 0.95
CA GLY A 209 30.81 -15.65 0.61
C GLY A 209 31.70 -16.07 1.80
N LEU A 210 31.41 -15.59 3.01
CA LEU A 210 32.12 -16.02 4.22
C LEU A 210 31.74 -17.44 4.61
N ARG A 211 30.47 -17.83 4.48
CA ARG A 211 30.01 -19.19 4.74
C ARG A 211 30.66 -20.22 3.79
N THR A 212 30.76 -19.90 2.51
CA THR A 212 31.44 -20.80 1.55
C THR A 212 32.93 -20.93 1.86
N ARG A 213 33.60 -19.85 2.25
CA ARG A 213 35.01 -19.92 2.71
C ARG A 213 35.17 -20.73 3.99
N ALA A 214 34.25 -20.59 4.95
CA ALA A 214 34.26 -21.37 6.18
C ALA A 214 34.12 -22.87 5.88
N ALA A 215 33.15 -23.25 5.03
CA ALA A 215 32.97 -24.63 4.59
C ALA A 215 34.21 -25.19 3.88
N ALA A 216 34.85 -24.39 3.00
CA ALA A 216 36.10 -24.79 2.35
C ALA A 216 37.26 -24.97 3.36
N GLY A 217 37.31 -24.14 4.41
CA GLY A 217 38.27 -24.27 5.50
C GLY A 217 38.05 -25.53 6.35
N GLU A 218 36.80 -25.90 6.61
CA GLU A 218 36.43 -27.15 7.28
C GLU A 218 36.84 -28.37 6.46
N GLU A 219 36.56 -28.38 5.14
CA GLU A 219 37.02 -29.43 4.25
C GLU A 219 38.55 -29.56 4.23
N ALA A 220 39.28 -28.45 4.16
CA ALA A 220 40.73 -28.45 4.20
C ALA A 220 41.26 -29.05 5.52
N SER A 221 40.60 -28.71 6.63
CA SER A 221 40.94 -29.24 7.96
C SER A 221 40.68 -30.75 8.06
N GLN A 222 39.56 -31.23 7.52
CA GLN A 222 39.25 -32.68 7.45
C GLN A 222 40.27 -33.43 6.59
N ARG A 223 40.67 -32.88 5.43
CA ARG A 223 41.72 -33.47 4.57
C ARG A 223 43.09 -33.48 5.26
N LEU A 224 43.41 -32.46 6.05
CA LEU A 224 44.64 -32.45 6.83
C LEU A 224 44.60 -33.54 7.90
N ALA A 225 43.50 -33.66 8.63
CA ALA A 225 43.30 -34.69 9.64
C ALA A 225 43.47 -36.10 9.05
N SER A 226 42.83 -36.40 7.92
CA SER A 226 42.95 -37.71 7.26
C SER A 226 44.38 -38.00 6.80
N LYS A 227 45.09 -37.01 6.24
CA LYS A 227 46.52 -37.17 5.88
C LYS A 227 47.41 -37.39 7.10
N THR A 228 47.16 -36.72 8.21
CA THR A 228 47.92 -36.95 9.45
C THR A 228 47.71 -38.36 10.00
N GLU A 229 46.49 -38.89 9.91
CA GLU A 229 46.18 -40.26 10.31
C GLU A 229 46.86 -41.28 9.38
N GLN A 230 46.82 -41.07 8.06
CA GLN A 230 47.54 -41.90 7.09
C GLN A 230 49.06 -41.92 7.35
N LEU A 231 49.67 -40.76 7.62
CA LEU A 231 51.08 -40.69 7.98
C LEU A 231 51.39 -41.47 9.25
N ALA A 232 50.53 -41.39 10.27
CA ALA A 232 50.70 -42.16 11.50
C ALA A 232 50.62 -43.67 11.24
N GLN A 233 49.68 -44.12 10.39
CA GLN A 233 49.56 -45.52 9.98
C GLN A 233 50.78 -46.00 9.19
N LEU A 234 51.25 -45.23 8.21
CA LEU A 234 52.45 -45.55 7.43
C LEU A 234 53.71 -45.64 8.29
N ARG A 235 53.88 -44.71 9.26
CA ARG A 235 55.00 -44.77 10.23
C ARG A 235 54.95 -46.04 11.08
N ARG A 236 53.77 -46.47 11.52
CA ARG A 236 53.60 -47.74 12.26
C ARG A 236 53.93 -48.95 11.37
N ALA A 237 53.49 -48.94 10.11
CA ALA A 237 53.79 -50.00 9.16
C ALA A 237 55.29 -50.11 8.85
N LEU A 238 55.96 -48.98 8.60
CA LEU A 238 57.42 -48.92 8.45
C LEU A 238 58.15 -49.49 9.66
N LYS A 239 57.79 -49.05 10.87
CA LYS A 239 58.40 -49.56 12.11
C LYS A 239 58.22 -51.08 12.28
N ARG A 240 57.06 -51.62 11.88
CA ARG A 240 56.82 -53.08 11.87
C ARG A 240 57.73 -53.79 10.85
N ARG A 241 57.78 -53.29 9.61
CA ARG A 241 58.62 -53.85 8.54
C ARG A 241 60.11 -53.79 8.89
N ASP A 242 60.57 -52.70 9.48
CA ASP A 242 61.95 -52.57 9.97
C ASP A 242 62.27 -53.59 11.07
N GLY A 243 61.31 -53.84 11.97
CA GLY A 243 61.43 -54.90 12.98
C GLY A 243 61.51 -56.30 12.37
N GLU A 244 60.66 -56.61 11.39
CA GLU A 244 60.67 -57.87 10.64
C GLU A 244 62.02 -58.06 9.92
N LEU A 245 62.52 -57.03 9.21
CA LEU A 245 63.80 -57.06 8.49
C LEU A 245 64.99 -57.29 9.44
N LYS A 246 65.00 -56.65 10.61
CA LYS A 246 66.04 -56.90 11.63
C LYS A 246 66.01 -58.37 12.08
N SER A 247 64.82 -58.89 12.39
CA SER A 247 64.67 -60.29 12.81
C SER A 247 65.08 -61.30 11.73
N LEU A 248 64.86 -60.97 10.46
CA LEU A 248 65.29 -61.81 9.33
C LEU A 248 66.81 -61.77 9.14
N ARG A 249 67.43 -60.58 9.28
CA ARG A 249 68.90 -60.46 9.24
C ARG A 249 69.57 -61.24 10.37
N GLU A 250 69.00 -61.24 11.57
CA GLU A 250 69.50 -62.02 12.70
C GLU A 250 69.37 -63.54 12.51
N LYS A 251 68.45 -64.02 11.66
CA LYS A 251 68.27 -65.45 11.36
C LYS A 251 69.16 -65.97 10.22
N VAL A 252 69.71 -65.06 9.39
CA VAL A 252 70.51 -65.40 8.21
C VAL A 252 72.01 -65.35 8.51
N ASN A 253 72.42 -64.66 9.58
CA ASN A 253 73.77 -64.69 10.15
C ASN A 253 73.87 -65.75 11.26
#